data_AF-I3REI5-F1
#
_entry.id   AF-I3REI5-F1
#
_cell.length_a   1.000
_cell.length_b   1.000
_cell.length_c   1.000
_cell.angle_alpha   90.00
_cell.angle_beta   90.00
_cell.angle_gamma   90.00
#
_symmetry.space_group_name_H-M   'P 1'
#
loop_
_entity.id
_entity.type
_entity.pdbx_description
1 polymer ?
#
loop_
_entity_poly.entity_id
_entity_poly.type
_entity_poly.pdbx_seq_one_letter_code
_entity_poly.pdbx_strand_id
1 'polypeptide(L)'
;MSPATLHTELQNELVQLGNKFGFLATKEYPLENLYPGYSPIIDVVWFYPLSEAQSSAIYRVYDLWPYWKGSKALYPYAAFEITSLDATSKTIMSEIWNLKLAGFRYSFNVVPSKNPKHPDYMHKERAERIARTLKHFSGVSDAFVISIKELQKVIYNMKNSHSDVSHIKEPLLFKTPRLRDNLHNNVMQKLTEFGKKHGFISVIEYTPKWLKRFERRVTFIRHDVVWLLELPANTEIQFKEFLNSLGVTPIRDISPIEVLAFEVELGTFDKHSIGSVLNLAKITGRGVLVIENKKPNLVETVRLISSNRVDVKSIAECEELFRKLK
;
A
#
# COMPACT_ATOMS: atom_id res chain seq x y z
N MET A 1 24.67 -8.02 -23.87
CA MET A 1 23.32 -8.55 -23.56
C MET A 1 22.29 -7.67 -24.23
N SER A 2 21.25 -8.24 -24.84
CA SER A 2 20.18 -7.43 -25.44
C SER A 2 19.34 -6.76 -24.35
N PRO A 3 18.71 -5.60 -24.61
CA PRO A 3 17.86 -4.93 -23.61
C PRO A 3 16.64 -5.76 -23.19
N ALA A 4 16.07 -6.56 -24.09
CA ALA A 4 14.98 -7.48 -23.77
C ALA A 4 15.45 -8.59 -22.81
N THR A 5 16.63 -9.17 -23.06
CA THR A 5 17.23 -10.17 -22.17
C THR A 5 17.49 -9.60 -20.78
N LEU A 6 18.03 -8.37 -20.71
CA LEU A 6 18.28 -7.67 -19.45
C LEU A 6 17.01 -7.42 -18.65
N HIS A 7 15.94 -6.99 -19.33
CA HIS A 7 14.65 -6.71 -18.70
C HIS A 7 14.07 -7.98 -18.06
N THR A 8 14.00 -9.09 -18.81
CA THR A 8 13.50 -10.37 -18.28
C THR A 8 14.40 -10.93 -17.17
N GLU A 9 15.72 -10.77 -17.27
CA GLU A 9 16.65 -11.17 -16.21
C GLU A 9 16.34 -10.42 -14.91
N LEU A 10 16.26 -9.08 -14.97
CA LEU A 10 15.94 -8.25 -13.80
C LEU A 10 14.59 -8.63 -13.16
N GLN A 11 13.56 -8.88 -13.98
CA GLN A 11 12.27 -9.35 -13.45
C GLN A 11 12.43 -10.65 -12.65
N ASN A 12 13.14 -11.64 -13.22
CA ASN A 12 13.37 -12.92 -12.54
C ASN A 12 14.17 -12.76 -11.25
N GLU A 13 15.20 -11.91 -11.25
CA GLU A 13 16.01 -11.66 -10.06
C GLU A 13 15.20 -10.98 -8.94
N LEU A 14 14.35 -10.01 -9.28
CA LEU A 14 13.45 -9.35 -8.33
C LEU A 14 12.40 -10.32 -7.77
N VAL A 15 11.88 -11.24 -8.58
CA VAL A 15 10.96 -12.28 -8.11
C VAL A 15 11.66 -13.21 -7.12
N GLN A 16 12.87 -13.68 -7.44
CA GLN A 16 13.65 -14.51 -6.53
C GLN A 16 13.94 -13.78 -5.21
N LEU A 17 14.32 -12.50 -5.28
CA LEU A 17 14.60 -11.69 -4.10
C LEU A 17 13.36 -11.47 -3.24
N GLY A 18 12.22 -11.11 -3.84
CA GLY A 18 10.96 -10.94 -3.12
C GLY A 18 10.51 -12.22 -2.42
N ASN A 19 10.63 -13.37 -3.08
CA ASN A 19 10.34 -14.67 -2.48
C ASN A 19 11.30 -15.00 -1.33
N LYS A 20 12.61 -14.71 -1.47
CA LYS A 20 13.60 -14.85 -0.39
C LYS A 20 13.20 -14.04 0.85
N PHE A 21 12.62 -12.85 0.64
CA PHE A 21 12.17 -11.97 1.72
C PHE A 21 10.86 -12.42 2.38
N GLY A 22 10.19 -13.45 1.83
CA GLY A 22 8.91 -13.95 2.33
C GLY A 22 7.69 -13.28 1.70
N PHE A 23 7.86 -12.54 0.60
CA PHE A 23 6.74 -12.07 -0.21
C PHE A 23 6.30 -13.13 -1.22
N LEU A 24 5.06 -13.04 -1.67
CA LEU A 24 4.61 -13.67 -2.89
C LEU A 24 4.95 -12.74 -4.06
N ALA A 25 6.06 -13.01 -4.75
CA ALA A 25 6.51 -12.21 -5.89
C ALA A 25 6.08 -12.83 -7.23
N THR A 26 5.63 -11.99 -8.16
CA THR A 26 5.25 -12.40 -9.52
C THR A 26 5.67 -11.34 -10.54
N LYS A 27 5.93 -11.78 -11.76
CA LYS A 27 6.23 -10.92 -12.91
C LYS A 27 4.97 -10.66 -13.75
N GLU A 28 5.01 -9.60 -14.56
CA GLU A 28 4.00 -9.25 -15.56
C GLU A 28 2.58 -9.33 -15.01
N TYR A 29 2.35 -8.67 -13.88
CA TYR A 29 1.08 -8.75 -13.16
C TYR A 29 0.04 -7.80 -13.75
N PRO A 30 -1.07 -8.30 -14.31
CA PRO A 30 -2.14 -7.46 -14.82
C PRO A 30 -2.92 -6.82 -13.67
N LEU A 31 -3.09 -5.51 -13.72
CA LEU A 31 -3.93 -4.78 -12.79
C LEU A 31 -5.38 -4.83 -13.26
N GLU A 32 -6.07 -5.89 -12.88
CA GLU A 32 -7.48 -6.08 -13.16
C GLU A 32 -8.36 -5.16 -12.28
N ASN A 33 -9.47 -4.68 -12.84
CA ASN A 33 -10.57 -4.04 -12.10
C ASN A 33 -10.25 -2.70 -11.39
N LEU A 34 -9.15 -2.02 -11.73
CA LEU A 34 -8.90 -0.66 -11.21
C LEU A 34 -9.75 0.41 -11.92
N TYR A 35 -9.94 0.28 -13.25
CA TYR A 35 -10.79 1.17 -14.05
C TYR A 35 -11.33 0.44 -15.29
N PRO A 36 -12.59 0.67 -15.71
CA PRO A 36 -13.14 0.04 -16.93
C PRO A 36 -12.30 0.41 -18.17
N GLY A 37 -11.78 -0.59 -18.87
CA GLY A 37 -11.08 -0.41 -20.16
C GLY A 37 -9.58 -0.08 -20.08
N TYR A 38 -8.97 -0.05 -18.89
CA TYR A 38 -7.52 0.14 -18.74
C TYR A 38 -6.95 -0.78 -17.65
N SER A 39 -6.16 -1.78 -18.06
CA SER A 39 -5.54 -2.77 -17.19
C SER A 39 -4.03 -2.81 -17.46
N PRO A 40 -3.24 -1.92 -16.84
CA PRO A 40 -1.79 -1.93 -17.01
C PRO A 40 -1.18 -3.22 -16.46
N ILE A 41 -0.11 -3.69 -17.09
CA ILE A 41 0.70 -4.82 -16.63
C ILE A 41 1.91 -4.23 -15.92
N ILE A 42 2.15 -4.65 -14.68
CA ILE A 42 3.31 -4.22 -13.89
C ILE A 42 4.39 -5.31 -13.97
N ASP A 43 5.63 -4.91 -14.25
CA ASP A 43 6.73 -5.83 -14.52
C ASP A 43 7.01 -6.79 -13.37
N VAL A 44 7.06 -6.31 -12.13
CA VAL A 44 7.19 -7.16 -10.94
C VAL A 44 6.37 -6.60 -9.79
N VAL A 45 5.66 -7.47 -9.08
CA VAL A 45 4.92 -7.12 -7.86
C VAL A 45 5.27 -8.08 -6.73
N TRP A 46 5.35 -7.54 -5.53
CA TRP A 46 5.54 -8.28 -4.28
C TRP A 46 4.30 -8.08 -3.42
N PHE A 47 3.59 -9.17 -3.18
CA PHE A 47 2.46 -9.22 -2.27
C PHE A 47 2.86 -9.82 -0.93
N TYR A 48 2.29 -9.34 0.17
CA TYR A 48 2.31 -10.07 1.42
C TYR A 48 1.01 -10.87 1.57
N PRO A 49 1.05 -12.22 1.63
CA PRO A 49 -0.16 -13.02 1.77
C PRO A 49 -0.73 -12.89 3.18
N LEU A 50 -2.01 -12.53 3.28
CA LEU A 50 -2.72 -12.51 4.56
C LEU A 50 -3.05 -13.94 5.00
N SER A 51 -3.21 -14.13 6.31
CA SER A 51 -3.69 -15.42 6.85
C SER A 51 -5.12 -15.69 6.40
N GLU A 52 -5.61 -16.93 6.55
CA GLU A 52 -6.99 -17.27 6.20
C GLU A 52 -8.01 -16.50 7.04
N ALA A 53 -7.75 -16.35 8.34
CA ALA A 53 -8.58 -15.55 9.23
C ALA A 53 -8.61 -14.07 8.80
N GLN A 54 -7.45 -13.49 8.50
CA GLN A 54 -7.33 -12.12 8.01
C GLN A 54 -8.06 -11.94 6.66
N SER A 55 -7.90 -12.90 5.74
CA SER A 55 -8.55 -12.88 4.42
C SER A 55 -10.08 -12.94 4.53
N SER A 56 -10.59 -13.82 5.40
CA SER A 56 -12.02 -13.92 5.71
C SER A 56 -12.57 -12.62 6.29
N ALA A 57 -11.81 -11.96 7.18
CA ALA A 57 -12.19 -10.65 7.70
C ALA A 57 -12.27 -9.60 6.60
N ILE A 58 -11.25 -9.48 5.75
CA ILE A 58 -11.24 -8.54 4.61
C ILE A 58 -12.44 -8.78 3.69
N TYR A 59 -12.67 -10.04 3.29
CA TYR A 59 -13.81 -10.41 2.44
C TYR A 59 -15.17 -9.95 3.01
N ARG A 60 -15.32 -9.98 4.34
CA ARG A 60 -16.56 -9.61 5.01
C ARG A 60 -16.79 -8.10 5.11
N VAL A 61 -15.73 -7.32 5.26
CA VAL A 61 -15.85 -5.88 5.54
C VAL A 61 -15.55 -4.98 4.36
N TYR A 62 -14.84 -5.45 3.34
CA TYR A 62 -14.36 -4.63 2.23
C TYR A 62 -14.49 -5.36 0.89
N ASP A 63 -15.57 -5.06 0.17
CA ASP A 63 -15.94 -5.77 -1.07
C ASP A 63 -15.03 -5.39 -2.24
N LEU A 64 -14.29 -4.29 -2.10
CA LEU A 64 -13.44 -3.71 -3.15
C LEU A 64 -12.00 -4.24 -3.10
N TRP A 65 -11.70 -5.32 -2.37
CA TRP A 65 -10.35 -5.86 -2.31
C TRP A 65 -9.96 -6.47 -3.67
N PRO A 66 -8.96 -5.92 -4.38
CA PRO A 66 -8.71 -6.35 -5.76
C PRO A 66 -7.73 -7.52 -5.86
N TYR A 67 -7.00 -7.85 -4.79
CA TYR A 67 -5.85 -8.74 -4.87
C TYR A 67 -6.08 -10.04 -4.11
N TRP A 68 -6.30 -11.11 -4.86
CA TRP A 68 -6.57 -12.44 -4.34
C TRP A 68 -5.72 -13.50 -5.04
N LYS A 69 -5.36 -14.55 -4.30
CA LYS A 69 -4.87 -15.81 -4.87
C LYS A 69 -5.62 -16.96 -4.22
N GLY A 70 -6.59 -17.51 -4.96
CA GLY A 70 -7.60 -18.39 -4.37
C GLY A 70 -8.40 -17.64 -3.31
N SER A 71 -8.54 -18.21 -2.12
CA SER A 71 -9.25 -17.59 -0.98
C SER A 71 -8.39 -16.65 -0.13
N LYS A 72 -7.11 -16.46 -0.47
CA LYS A 72 -6.19 -15.63 0.32
C LYS A 72 -6.10 -14.22 -0.25
N ALA A 73 -6.40 -13.23 0.59
CA ALA A 73 -6.19 -11.83 0.29
C ALA A 73 -4.69 -11.53 0.27
N LEU A 74 -4.27 -10.72 -0.69
CA LEU A 74 -2.88 -10.32 -0.89
C LEU A 74 -2.72 -8.83 -0.61
N TYR A 75 -1.87 -8.45 0.34
CA TYR A 75 -1.53 -7.05 0.57
C TYR A 75 -0.51 -6.57 -0.47
N PRO A 76 -0.79 -5.50 -1.24
CA PRO A 76 0.09 -5.00 -2.30
C PRO A 76 1.26 -4.23 -1.68
N TYR A 77 2.38 -4.93 -1.47
CA TYR A 77 3.48 -4.41 -0.66
C TYR A 77 4.46 -3.58 -1.48
N ALA A 78 5.07 -4.15 -2.53
CA ALA A 78 5.98 -3.43 -3.42
C ALA A 78 5.69 -3.73 -4.90
N ALA A 79 5.99 -2.78 -5.78
CA ALA A 79 5.88 -2.95 -7.21
C ALA A 79 7.04 -2.27 -7.95
N PHE A 80 7.45 -2.85 -9.08
CA PHE A 80 8.57 -2.42 -9.90
C PHE A 80 8.11 -2.29 -11.35
N GLU A 81 8.40 -1.15 -11.96
CA GLU A 81 8.37 -0.96 -13.41
C GLU A 81 9.79 -0.75 -13.93
N ILE A 82 10.16 -1.47 -14.99
CA ILE A 82 11.52 -1.59 -15.51
C ILE A 82 11.56 -1.09 -16.94
N THR A 83 11.80 0.20 -17.12
CA THR A 83 12.00 0.78 -18.44
C THR A 83 13.45 0.55 -18.90
N SER A 84 13.67 -0.45 -19.75
CA SER A 84 15.01 -0.80 -20.26
C SER A 84 15.39 -0.07 -21.56
N LEU A 85 14.41 0.39 -22.35
CA LEU A 85 14.56 1.13 -23.62
C LEU A 85 13.50 2.21 -23.79
N ASP A 86 13.78 3.21 -24.64
CA ASP A 86 12.83 4.23 -25.10
C ASP A 86 12.05 4.94 -24.00
N ALA A 87 12.67 5.06 -22.83
CA ALA A 87 12.12 5.79 -21.71
C ALA A 87 11.97 7.28 -22.10
N THR A 88 10.73 7.75 -22.14
CA THR A 88 10.39 9.16 -22.36
C THR A 88 9.78 9.76 -21.10
N SER A 89 9.67 11.09 -21.03
CA SER A 89 8.97 11.73 -19.92
C SER A 89 7.51 11.25 -19.79
N LYS A 90 6.85 10.95 -20.92
CA LYS A 90 5.47 10.44 -20.95
C LYS A 90 5.40 9.01 -20.40
N THR A 91 6.36 8.15 -20.77
CA THR A 91 6.46 6.77 -20.27
C THR A 91 6.61 6.76 -18.76
N ILE A 92 7.63 7.46 -18.24
CA ILE A 92 7.91 7.54 -16.80
C ILE A 92 6.73 8.10 -16.01
N MET A 93 6.09 9.16 -16.53
CA MET A 93 4.91 9.71 -15.88
C MET A 93 3.75 8.70 -15.80
N SER A 94 3.51 7.96 -16.88
CA SER A 94 2.43 6.98 -16.95
C SER A 94 2.68 5.79 -16.01
N GLU A 95 3.91 5.27 -15.97
CA GLU A 95 4.31 4.20 -15.05
C GLU A 95 4.14 4.61 -13.57
N ILE A 96 4.58 5.81 -13.19
CA ILE A 96 4.39 6.33 -11.83
C ILE A 96 2.89 6.40 -11.47
N TRP A 97 2.05 6.83 -12.40
CA TRP A 97 0.60 6.85 -12.20
C TRP A 97 -0.01 5.46 -12.08
N ASN A 98 0.42 4.49 -12.91
CA ASN A 98 -0.03 3.10 -12.83
C ASN A 98 0.30 2.49 -11.46
N LEU A 99 1.56 2.62 -11.03
CA LEU A 99 2.02 2.15 -9.73
C LEU A 99 1.24 2.80 -8.58
N LYS A 100 0.97 4.11 -8.70
CA LYS A 100 0.17 4.83 -7.72
C LYS A 100 -1.26 4.32 -7.68
N LEU A 101 -1.91 4.13 -8.83
CA LEU A 101 -3.30 3.67 -8.96
C LEU A 101 -3.47 2.26 -8.39
N ALA A 102 -2.50 1.37 -8.63
CA ALA A 102 -2.45 0.02 -8.08
C ALA A 102 -2.44 0.00 -6.54
N GLY A 103 -1.99 1.09 -5.90
CA GLY A 103 -2.06 1.23 -4.45
C GLY A 103 -1.12 0.25 -3.73
N PHE A 104 0.05 0.00 -4.32
CA PHE A 104 1.17 -0.62 -3.63
C PHE A 104 1.76 0.34 -2.60
N ARG A 105 2.24 -0.20 -1.48
CA ARG A 105 2.84 0.61 -0.41
C ARG A 105 4.16 1.26 -0.87
N TYR A 106 5.00 0.50 -1.55
CA TYR A 106 6.27 0.94 -2.12
C TYR A 106 6.26 0.77 -3.64
N SER A 107 6.74 1.76 -4.37
CA SER A 107 6.77 1.74 -5.83
C SER A 107 8.15 2.10 -6.34
N PHE A 108 8.67 1.34 -7.29
CA PHE A 108 10.01 1.52 -7.84
C PHE A 108 9.91 1.68 -9.35
N ASN A 109 10.25 2.86 -9.86
CA ASN A 109 10.46 3.05 -11.29
C ASN A 109 11.96 2.90 -11.58
N VAL A 110 12.29 1.83 -12.31
CA VAL A 110 13.65 1.42 -12.66
C VAL A 110 13.94 1.90 -14.08
N VAL A 111 14.82 2.89 -14.19
CA VAL A 111 15.10 3.58 -15.45
C VAL A 111 16.50 3.27 -16.00
N PRO A 112 16.78 3.56 -17.28
CA PRO A 112 18.10 3.34 -17.83
C PRO A 112 19.18 4.12 -17.07
N SER A 113 20.38 3.54 -16.99
CA SER A 113 21.54 4.25 -16.47
C SER A 113 21.97 5.35 -17.43
N LYS A 114 22.57 6.42 -16.88
CA LYS A 114 23.01 7.58 -17.64
C LYS A 114 23.97 7.17 -18.77
N ASN A 115 23.65 7.54 -20.00
CA ASN A 115 24.49 7.31 -21.17
C ASN A 115 25.32 8.57 -21.48
N PRO A 116 26.66 8.54 -21.33
CA PRO A 116 27.50 9.71 -21.61
C PRO A 116 27.42 10.20 -23.06
N LYS A 117 27.10 9.31 -24.02
CA LYS A 117 26.97 9.66 -25.45
C LYS A 117 25.63 10.33 -25.77
N HIS A 118 24.61 10.09 -24.95
CA HIS A 118 23.27 10.65 -25.11
C HIS A 118 22.75 11.14 -23.75
N PRO A 119 23.32 12.23 -23.21
CA PRO A 119 22.99 12.74 -21.87
C PRO A 119 21.52 13.18 -21.73
N ASP A 120 20.88 13.53 -22.86
CA ASP A 120 19.48 13.94 -22.89
C ASP A 120 18.50 12.78 -22.80
N TYR A 121 18.94 11.54 -23.02
CA TYR A 121 18.07 10.37 -22.87
C TYR A 121 17.61 10.22 -21.42
N MET A 122 16.49 9.53 -21.23
CA MET A 122 15.98 9.33 -19.88
C MET A 122 16.98 8.56 -19.03
N HIS A 123 17.19 9.09 -17.84
CA HIS A 123 18.06 8.57 -16.80
C HIS A 123 17.50 8.99 -15.44
N LYS A 124 18.06 8.45 -14.36
CA LYS A 124 17.58 8.63 -12.99
C LYS A 124 17.28 10.08 -12.63
N GLU A 125 18.23 11.00 -12.78
CA GLU A 125 18.06 12.40 -12.38
C GLU A 125 16.92 13.11 -13.14
N ARG A 126 16.68 12.74 -14.40
CA ARG A 126 15.57 13.26 -15.20
C ARG A 126 14.23 12.66 -14.75
N ALA A 127 14.17 11.35 -14.50
CA ALA A 127 12.98 10.68 -13.98
C ALA A 127 12.63 11.14 -12.55
N GLU A 128 13.62 11.40 -11.70
CA GLU A 128 13.43 11.98 -10.37
C GLU A 128 12.82 13.38 -10.42
N ARG A 129 13.17 14.22 -11.41
CA ARG A 129 12.50 15.52 -11.61
C ARG A 129 11.01 15.32 -11.88
N ILE A 130 10.65 14.37 -12.74
CA ILE A 130 9.25 14.04 -13.03
C ILE A 130 8.55 13.55 -11.76
N ALA A 131 9.17 12.62 -11.03
CA ALA A 131 8.62 12.10 -9.77
C ALA A 131 8.41 13.21 -8.73
N ARG A 132 9.35 14.16 -8.60
CA ARG A 132 9.21 15.33 -7.71
C ARG A 132 8.03 16.22 -8.12
N THR A 133 7.87 16.51 -9.40
CA THR A 133 6.72 17.27 -9.91
C THR A 133 5.41 16.55 -9.62
N LEU A 134 5.32 15.25 -9.89
CA LEU A 134 4.13 14.46 -9.59
C LEU A 134 3.83 14.41 -8.09
N LYS A 135 4.84 14.27 -7.24
CA LYS A 135 4.70 14.32 -5.77
C LYS A 135 4.14 15.66 -5.29
N HIS A 136 4.57 16.77 -5.90
CA HIS A 136 4.06 18.10 -5.57
C HIS A 136 2.55 18.21 -5.79
N PHE A 137 2.05 17.75 -6.94
CA PHE A 137 0.63 17.86 -7.29
C PHE A 137 -0.25 16.77 -6.70
N SER A 138 0.30 15.59 -6.46
CA SER A 138 -0.48 14.40 -6.18
C SER A 138 -0.34 13.91 -4.73
N GLY A 139 0.46 14.62 -3.93
CA GLY A 139 0.73 14.30 -2.54
C GLY A 139 1.87 13.30 -2.36
N VAL A 140 2.15 12.99 -1.11
CA VAL A 140 3.31 12.20 -0.73
C VAL A 140 3.07 10.70 -0.94
N SER A 141 4.04 10.02 -1.55
CA SER A 141 4.05 8.57 -1.74
C SER A 141 5.49 8.05 -1.65
N ASP A 142 5.64 6.76 -1.33
CA ASP A 142 6.91 6.04 -1.38
C ASP A 142 7.16 5.48 -2.78
N ALA A 143 7.24 6.41 -3.73
CA ALA A 143 7.62 6.14 -5.12
C ALA A 143 9.08 6.56 -5.33
N PHE A 144 9.93 5.58 -5.64
CA PHE A 144 11.37 5.76 -5.81
C PHE A 144 11.77 5.59 -7.27
N VAL A 145 12.76 6.36 -7.71
CA VAL A 145 13.36 6.23 -9.03
C VAL A 145 14.77 5.69 -8.86
N ILE A 146 15.08 4.59 -9.55
CA ILE A 146 16.34 3.86 -9.40
C ILE A 146 16.90 3.57 -10.78
N SER A 147 18.21 3.62 -10.96
CA SER A 147 18.80 3.19 -12.23
C SER A 147 19.00 1.67 -12.28
N ILE A 148 18.92 1.10 -13.47
CA ILE A 148 19.20 -0.33 -13.72
C ILE A 148 20.52 -0.78 -13.05
N LYS A 149 21.62 -0.04 -13.25
CA LYS A 149 22.93 -0.38 -12.68
C LYS A 149 22.94 -0.38 -11.14
N GLU A 150 22.23 0.54 -10.50
CA GLU A 150 22.09 0.57 -9.04
C GLU A 150 21.33 -0.67 -8.56
N LEU A 151 20.21 -0.99 -9.22
CA LEU A 151 19.40 -2.15 -8.86
C LEU A 151 20.19 -3.46 -9.02
N GLN A 152 20.88 -3.66 -10.14
CA GLN A 152 21.71 -4.85 -10.36
C GLN A 152 22.77 -5.02 -9.27
N LYS A 153 23.43 -3.93 -8.86
CA LYS A 153 24.41 -3.96 -7.77
C LYS A 153 23.77 -4.40 -6.45
N VAL A 154 22.60 -3.88 -6.12
CA VAL A 154 21.88 -4.25 -4.91
C VAL A 154 21.47 -5.72 -4.94
N ILE A 155 20.84 -6.18 -6.03
CA ILE A 155 20.45 -7.57 -6.20
C ILE A 155 21.64 -8.51 -6.04
N TYR A 156 22.77 -8.22 -6.70
CA TYR A 156 23.99 -9.00 -6.59
C TYR A 156 24.48 -9.10 -5.14
N ASN A 157 24.52 -7.99 -4.42
CA ASN A 157 24.97 -7.96 -3.03
C ASN A 157 24.04 -8.77 -2.11
N MET A 158 22.72 -8.66 -2.30
CA MET A 158 21.72 -9.31 -1.44
C MET A 158 21.53 -10.80 -1.74
N LYS A 159 21.85 -11.25 -2.95
CA LYS A 159 21.89 -12.69 -3.26
C LYS A 159 22.99 -13.40 -2.46
N ASN A 160 24.12 -12.72 -2.26
CA ASN A 160 25.31 -13.27 -1.61
C ASN A 160 25.38 -12.97 -0.10
N SER A 161 24.42 -12.22 0.46
CA SER A 161 24.37 -11.98 1.90
C SER A 161 23.67 -13.11 2.66
N HIS A 162 24.32 -13.56 3.73
CA HIS A 162 23.72 -14.39 4.77
C HIS A 162 23.31 -13.48 5.93
N SER A 163 22.02 -13.21 6.07
CA SER A 163 21.47 -12.51 7.23
C SER A 163 20.88 -13.54 8.20
N ASP A 164 21.71 -14.08 9.10
CA ASP A 164 21.23 -14.82 10.27
C ASP A 164 21.02 -13.83 11.41
N VAL A 165 19.85 -13.20 11.43
CA VAL A 165 19.48 -12.32 12.55
C VAL A 165 18.10 -12.72 13.06
N SER A 166 18.09 -13.52 14.13
CA SER A 166 16.89 -13.75 14.92
C SER A 166 16.67 -12.56 15.85
N HIS A 167 15.93 -11.55 15.39
CA HIS A 167 15.45 -10.50 16.29
C HIS A 167 14.08 -10.88 16.86
N ILE A 168 14.04 -11.00 18.19
CA ILE A 168 12.78 -11.02 18.92
C ILE A 168 12.24 -9.59 18.90
N LYS A 169 11.09 -9.40 18.24
CA LYS A 169 10.39 -8.13 18.27
C LYS A 169 9.60 -8.00 19.56
N GLU A 170 9.69 -6.83 20.18
CA GLU A 170 8.75 -6.46 21.24
C GLU A 170 7.35 -6.27 20.65
N PRO A 171 6.30 -6.72 21.37
CA PRO A 171 4.93 -6.54 20.90
C PRO A 171 4.58 -5.06 20.80
N LEU A 172 3.95 -4.69 19.68
CA LEU A 172 3.46 -3.33 19.47
C LEU A 172 2.33 -3.01 20.45
N LEU A 173 2.58 -2.07 21.36
CA LEU A 173 1.58 -1.61 22.31
C LEU A 173 0.90 -0.32 21.84
N PHE A 174 -0.42 -0.38 21.73
CA PHE A 174 -1.28 0.78 21.47
C PHE A 174 -2.19 1.02 22.66
N LYS A 175 -2.26 2.26 23.14
CA LYS A 175 -3.18 2.64 24.22
C LYS A 175 -4.60 2.67 23.65
N THR A 176 -5.51 1.92 24.27
CA THR A 176 -6.94 2.02 23.94
C THR A 176 -7.52 3.22 24.71
N PRO A 177 -8.11 4.20 24.03
CA PRO A 177 -8.72 5.35 24.70
C PRO A 177 -9.91 4.91 25.55
N ARG A 178 -10.19 5.67 26.63
CA ARG A 178 -11.44 5.53 27.37
C ARG A 178 -12.56 6.21 26.58
N LEU A 179 -13.36 5.42 25.89
CA LEU A 179 -14.48 5.91 25.08
C LEU A 179 -15.73 6.09 25.94
N ARG A 180 -16.59 7.03 25.55
CA ARG A 180 -17.93 7.19 26.14
C ARG A 180 -18.88 6.16 25.52
N ASP A 181 -19.90 5.74 26.27
CA ASP A 181 -20.90 4.83 25.75
C ASP A 181 -21.84 5.56 24.78
N ASN A 182 -21.64 5.35 23.47
CA ASN A 182 -22.50 5.84 22.41
C ASN A 182 -22.38 4.95 21.17
N LEU A 183 -23.29 5.12 20.20
CA LEU A 183 -23.35 4.29 19.01
C LEU A 183 -22.04 4.29 18.20
N HIS A 184 -21.43 5.46 17.98
CA HIS A 184 -20.18 5.61 17.23
C HIS A 184 -19.06 4.78 17.87
N ASN A 185 -18.84 4.96 19.18
CA ASN A 185 -17.82 4.24 19.94
C ASN A 185 -18.11 2.73 20.01
N ASN A 186 -19.38 2.32 20.11
CA ASN A 186 -19.77 0.91 20.09
C ASN A 186 -19.41 0.26 18.75
N VAL A 187 -19.61 0.95 17.62
CA VAL A 187 -19.21 0.46 16.29
C VAL A 187 -17.69 0.33 16.21
N MET A 188 -16.93 1.35 16.65
CA MET A 188 -15.46 1.30 16.66
C MET A 188 -14.92 0.13 17.51
N GLN A 189 -15.50 -0.12 18.68
CA GLN A 189 -15.12 -1.22 19.55
C GLN A 189 -15.37 -2.57 18.87
N LYS A 190 -16.56 -2.79 18.30
CA LYS A 190 -16.88 -4.04 17.59
C LYS A 190 -15.98 -4.26 16.37
N LEU A 191 -15.68 -3.22 15.59
CA LEU A 191 -14.70 -3.29 14.47
C LEU A 191 -13.31 -3.69 14.97
N THR A 192 -12.89 -3.13 16.10
CA THR A 192 -11.59 -3.43 16.72
C THR A 192 -11.52 -4.87 17.23
N GLU A 193 -12.56 -5.34 17.90
CA GLU A 193 -12.68 -6.72 18.39
C GLU A 193 -12.71 -7.72 17.23
N PHE A 194 -13.48 -7.40 16.18
CA PHE A 194 -13.55 -8.21 14.97
C PHE A 194 -12.16 -8.35 14.33
N GLY A 195 -11.43 -7.25 14.13
CA GLY A 195 -10.08 -7.28 13.56
C GLY A 195 -9.09 -8.09 14.42
N LYS A 196 -9.11 -7.88 15.74
CA LYS A 196 -8.28 -8.64 16.69
C LYS A 196 -8.54 -10.14 16.64
N LYS A 197 -9.82 -10.55 16.63
CA LYS A 197 -10.23 -11.97 16.53
C LYS A 197 -9.70 -12.64 15.25
N HIS A 198 -9.48 -11.87 14.19
CA HIS A 198 -8.96 -12.37 12.91
C HIS A 198 -7.46 -12.14 12.73
N GLY A 199 -6.74 -11.79 13.80
CA GLY A 199 -5.27 -11.70 13.78
C GLY A 199 -4.72 -10.38 13.25
N PHE A 200 -5.51 -9.30 13.23
CA PHE A 200 -4.99 -7.95 13.01
C PHE A 200 -4.67 -7.26 14.33
N ILE A 201 -3.65 -6.41 14.32
CA ILE A 201 -3.44 -5.43 15.39
C ILE A 201 -4.43 -4.29 15.14
N SER A 202 -5.53 -4.25 15.88
CA SER A 202 -6.58 -3.24 15.66
C SER A 202 -6.48 -2.10 16.68
N VAL A 203 -6.45 -0.87 16.18
CA VAL A 203 -6.19 0.35 16.97
C VAL A 203 -7.31 1.35 16.75
N ILE A 204 -7.79 1.95 17.85
CA ILE A 204 -8.78 3.02 17.88
C ILE A 204 -8.06 4.38 17.90
N GLU A 205 -8.61 5.37 17.19
CA GLU A 205 -8.08 6.74 17.10
C GLU A 205 -6.61 6.76 16.62
N TYR A 206 -6.33 6.04 15.53
CA TYR A 206 -4.97 5.83 15.04
C TYR A 206 -4.47 7.04 14.23
N THR A 207 -3.29 7.54 14.61
CA THR A 207 -2.50 8.49 13.80
C THR A 207 -1.25 7.79 13.27
N PRO A 208 -1.05 7.69 11.95
CA PRO A 208 0.15 7.12 11.37
C PRO A 208 1.43 7.81 11.88
N LYS A 209 2.38 7.02 12.41
CA LYS A 209 3.60 7.56 13.03
C LYS A 209 4.44 8.35 12.04
N TRP A 210 4.48 7.90 10.79
CA TRP A 210 5.22 8.56 9.72
C TRP A 210 4.71 9.98 9.40
N LEU A 211 3.45 10.32 9.72
CA LEU A 211 2.97 11.69 9.53
C LEU A 211 3.70 12.71 10.40
N LYS A 212 4.26 12.28 11.55
CA LYS A 212 5.07 13.13 12.42
C LYS A 212 6.38 13.60 11.78
N ARG A 213 6.81 12.96 10.68
CA ARG A 213 8.02 13.35 9.92
C ARG A 213 7.78 14.60 9.06
N PHE A 214 6.52 14.97 8.81
CA PHE A 214 6.20 16.20 8.12
C PHE A 214 6.08 17.32 9.16
N GLU A 215 7.04 18.24 9.16
CA GLU A 215 7.01 19.45 10.00
C GLU A 215 5.71 20.23 9.77
N ARG A 216 5.02 20.67 10.85
CA ARG A 216 3.95 21.70 11.05
C ARG A 216 3.01 22.14 9.90
N ARG A 217 3.03 21.51 8.73
CA ARG A 217 2.39 21.92 7.47
C ARG A 217 1.34 20.92 6.98
N VAL A 218 1.03 19.91 7.79
CA VAL A 218 -0.01 18.92 7.50
C VAL A 218 -0.96 18.80 8.67
N THR A 219 -2.26 18.75 8.37
CA THR A 219 -3.29 18.36 9.32
C THR A 219 -3.00 16.94 9.78
N PHE A 220 -2.90 16.72 11.09
CA PHE A 220 -2.75 15.37 11.63
C PHE A 220 -4.04 14.60 11.41
N ILE A 221 -3.98 13.62 10.51
CA ILE A 221 -5.08 12.72 10.23
C ILE A 221 -5.14 11.67 11.32
N ARG A 222 -6.36 11.43 11.80
CA ARG A 222 -6.66 10.42 12.81
C ARG A 222 -7.84 9.60 12.30
N HIS A 223 -7.61 8.32 12.11
CA HIS A 223 -8.64 7.38 11.71
C HIS A 223 -9.33 6.80 12.94
N ASP A 224 -10.64 6.58 12.86
CA ASP A 224 -11.42 6.00 13.95
C ASP A 224 -10.93 4.61 14.33
N VAL A 225 -10.78 3.71 13.35
CA VAL A 225 -10.21 2.37 13.55
C VAL A 225 -9.24 2.04 12.43
N VAL A 226 -8.11 1.40 12.76
CA VAL A 226 -7.18 0.86 11.76
C VAL A 226 -6.81 -0.56 12.12
N TRP A 227 -6.88 -1.44 11.12
CA TRP A 227 -6.33 -2.78 11.17
C TRP A 227 -4.92 -2.76 10.61
N LEU A 228 -3.98 -3.05 11.50
CA LEU A 228 -2.55 -3.12 11.21
C LEU A 228 -2.12 -4.58 11.09
N LEU A 229 -1.09 -4.80 10.27
CA LEU A 229 -0.40 -6.07 10.15
C LEU A 229 1.07 -5.86 10.51
N GLU A 230 1.59 -6.70 11.38
CA GLU A 230 3.02 -6.77 11.64
C GLU A 230 3.67 -7.79 10.70
N LEU A 231 4.74 -7.36 10.02
CA LEU A 231 5.53 -8.27 9.20
C LEU A 231 6.43 -9.16 10.09
N PRO A 232 6.70 -10.40 9.66
CA PRO A 232 7.74 -11.23 10.24
C PRO A 232 9.06 -10.46 10.30
N ALA A 233 9.80 -10.61 11.40
CA ALA A 233 11.02 -9.84 11.63
C ALA A 233 12.03 -9.99 10.47
N ASN A 234 12.20 -11.20 9.96
CA ASN A 234 13.07 -11.46 8.82
C ASN A 234 12.64 -10.71 7.55
N THR A 235 11.34 -10.71 7.23
CA THR A 235 10.79 -9.97 6.08
C THR A 235 11.03 -8.47 6.21
N GLU A 236 10.78 -7.89 7.38
CA GLU A 236 11.05 -6.48 7.66
C GLU A 236 12.54 -6.14 7.52
N ILE A 237 13.42 -6.93 8.14
CA ILE A 237 14.88 -6.69 8.12
C ILE A 237 15.40 -6.76 6.69
N GLN A 238 15.08 -7.82 5.95
CA GLN A 238 15.55 -7.98 4.59
C GLN A 238 15.02 -6.88 3.66
N PHE A 239 13.76 -6.47 3.81
CA PHE A 239 13.23 -5.34 3.05
C PHE A 239 13.88 -4.01 3.44
N LYS A 240 14.19 -3.80 4.73
CA LYS A 240 14.91 -2.62 5.21
C LYS A 240 16.33 -2.56 4.65
N GLU A 241 17.04 -3.67 4.66
CA GLU A 241 18.36 -3.80 4.05
C GLU A 241 18.32 -3.53 2.55
N PHE A 242 17.27 -3.98 1.87
CA PHE A 242 17.04 -3.67 0.45
C PHE A 242 16.89 -2.16 0.22
N LEU A 243 16.02 -1.47 0.96
CA LEU A 243 15.86 -0.01 0.85
C LEU A 243 17.16 0.73 1.18
N ASN A 244 17.86 0.33 2.24
CA ASN A 244 19.15 0.92 2.63
C ASN A 244 20.20 0.74 1.54
N SER A 245 20.27 -0.44 0.91
CA SER A 245 21.21 -0.75 -0.17
C SER A 245 20.93 0.08 -1.43
N LEU A 246 19.66 0.42 -1.66
CA LEU A 246 19.25 1.34 -2.73
C LEU A 246 19.50 2.81 -2.38
N GLY A 247 19.86 3.12 -1.12
CA GLY A 247 20.06 4.49 -0.64
C GLY A 247 18.77 5.30 -0.58
N VAL A 248 17.62 4.65 -0.39
CA VAL A 248 16.31 5.33 -0.32
C VAL A 248 15.74 5.26 1.10
N THR A 249 15.14 6.36 1.53
CA THR A 249 14.49 6.45 2.84
C THR A 249 12.97 6.47 2.65
N PRO A 250 12.25 5.45 3.13
CA PRO A 250 10.81 5.45 3.05
C PRO A 250 10.21 6.45 4.04
N ILE A 251 9.10 7.02 3.64
CA ILE A 251 8.24 7.88 4.44
C ILE A 251 7.40 7.00 5.34
N ARG A 252 6.70 6.01 4.78
CA ARG A 252 5.91 5.05 5.56
C ARG A 252 6.81 4.04 6.26
N ASP A 253 6.37 3.61 7.44
CA ASP A 253 7.04 2.56 8.18
C ASP A 253 6.95 1.23 7.43
N ILE A 254 8.02 0.43 7.48
CA ILE A 254 8.09 -0.90 6.86
C ILE A 254 7.11 -1.85 7.56
N SER A 255 7.03 -1.76 8.89
CA SER A 255 6.08 -2.46 9.75
C SER A 255 5.82 -1.62 11.01
N PRO A 256 4.62 -1.70 11.62
CA PRO A 256 3.42 -2.36 11.09
C PRO A 256 2.85 -1.62 9.88
N ILE A 257 2.16 -2.35 9.01
CA ILE A 257 1.49 -1.81 7.83
C ILE A 257 0.01 -1.54 8.12
N GLU A 258 -0.50 -0.41 7.65
CA GLU A 258 -1.92 -0.10 7.60
C GLU A 258 -2.57 -0.92 6.48
N VAL A 259 -3.38 -1.93 6.86
CA VAL A 259 -4.06 -2.82 5.90
C VAL A 259 -5.40 -2.24 5.48
N LEU A 260 -6.21 -1.85 6.46
CA LEU A 260 -7.55 -1.31 6.25
C LEU A 260 -7.88 -0.32 7.37
N ALA A 261 -8.47 0.82 7.01
CA ALA A 261 -8.94 1.82 7.97
C ALA A 261 -10.45 2.02 7.87
N PHE A 262 -11.03 2.51 8.95
CA PHE A 262 -12.47 2.76 9.08
C PHE A 262 -12.69 4.17 9.60
N GLU A 263 -13.72 4.83 9.07
CA GLU A 263 -14.25 6.09 9.60
C GLU A 263 -15.75 5.90 9.81
N VAL A 264 -16.28 6.30 10.97
CA VAL A 264 -17.66 6.11 11.37
C VAL A 264 -18.41 7.45 11.33
N GLU A 265 -19.05 7.71 10.20
CA GLU A 265 -19.80 8.95 9.93
C GLU A 265 -21.30 8.72 10.13
N LEU A 266 -21.79 8.95 11.36
CA LEU A 266 -23.21 8.77 11.70
C LEU A 266 -24.10 9.95 11.28
N GLY A 267 -23.50 11.05 10.83
CA GLY A 267 -24.20 12.26 10.42
C GLY A 267 -24.68 12.25 8.97
N THR A 268 -25.18 13.40 8.53
CA THR A 268 -25.42 13.64 7.10
C THR A 268 -24.09 13.69 6.38
N PHE A 269 -23.96 12.98 5.24
CA PHE A 269 -22.75 13.01 4.44
C PHE A 269 -22.48 14.43 3.94
N ASP A 270 -21.40 15.03 4.43
CA ASP A 270 -21.04 16.42 4.14
C ASP A 270 -19.55 16.55 3.77
N LYS A 271 -19.00 17.77 3.81
CA LYS A 271 -17.59 18.04 3.52
C LYS A 271 -16.63 17.28 4.44
N HIS A 272 -17.01 17.00 5.68
CA HIS A 272 -16.18 16.24 6.62
C HIS A 272 -16.08 14.78 6.19
N SER A 273 -17.21 14.20 5.76
CA SER A 273 -17.23 12.83 5.22
C SER A 273 -16.40 12.69 3.93
N ILE A 274 -16.35 13.72 3.07
CA ILE A 274 -15.44 13.75 1.91
C ILE A 274 -13.97 13.74 2.36
N GLY A 275 -13.64 14.51 3.40
CA GLY A 275 -12.31 14.49 4.01
C GLY A 275 -11.92 13.09 4.51
N SER A 276 -12.83 12.42 5.20
CA SER A 276 -12.68 11.02 5.68
C SER A 276 -12.41 10.06 4.52
N VAL A 277 -13.18 10.14 3.43
CA VAL A 277 -12.96 9.32 2.22
C VAL A 277 -11.57 9.55 1.60
N LEU A 278 -11.15 10.81 1.46
CA LEU A 278 -9.84 11.12 0.89
C LEU A 278 -8.70 10.65 1.81
N ASN A 279 -8.85 10.80 3.12
CA ASN A 279 -7.88 10.33 4.10
C ASN A 279 -7.72 8.81 4.02
N LEU A 280 -8.81 8.05 4.03
CA LEU A 280 -8.81 6.59 3.83
C LEU A 280 -8.12 6.20 2.51
N ALA A 281 -8.48 6.85 1.40
CA ALA A 281 -7.96 6.50 0.07
C ALA A 281 -6.47 6.82 -0.12
N LYS A 282 -5.93 7.83 0.59
CA LYS A 282 -4.55 8.33 0.40
C LYS A 282 -3.58 7.88 1.48
N ILE A 283 -4.01 7.79 2.73
CA ILE A 283 -3.13 7.48 3.87
C ILE A 283 -2.96 5.97 4.01
N THR A 284 -4.04 5.24 4.27
CA THR A 284 -3.99 3.77 4.34
C THR A 284 -4.04 3.12 2.95
N GLY A 285 -4.58 3.85 1.96
CA GLY A 285 -4.71 3.37 0.59
C GLY A 285 -5.98 2.57 0.34
N ARG A 286 -6.61 2.06 1.41
CA ARG A 286 -7.87 1.33 1.42
C ARG A 286 -8.64 1.63 2.70
N GLY A 287 -9.96 1.71 2.62
CA GLY A 287 -10.77 1.91 3.81
C GLY A 287 -12.25 1.63 3.65
N VAL A 288 -12.97 1.67 4.76
CA VAL A 288 -14.41 1.50 4.83
C VAL A 288 -15.00 2.72 5.52
N LEU A 289 -15.91 3.41 4.83
CA LEU A 289 -16.75 4.42 5.44
C LEU A 289 -17.99 3.73 6.01
N VAL A 290 -18.16 3.81 7.33
CA VAL A 290 -19.36 3.28 8.01
C VAL A 290 -20.34 4.41 8.24
N ILE A 291 -21.56 4.26 7.71
CA ILE A 291 -22.61 5.29 7.76
C ILE A 291 -23.91 4.73 8.30
N GLU A 292 -24.79 5.59 8.79
CA GLU A 292 -26.11 5.15 9.27
C GLU A 292 -27.02 4.74 8.10
N ASN A 293 -27.16 5.62 7.09
CA ASN A 293 -28.08 5.40 5.97
C ASN A 293 -27.34 5.31 4.63
N LYS A 294 -27.10 4.07 4.17
CA LYS A 294 -26.41 3.78 2.91
C LYS A 294 -27.34 3.95 1.71
N LYS A 295 -27.06 4.98 0.89
CA LYS A 295 -27.76 5.26 -0.37
C LYS A 295 -26.89 4.92 -1.58
N PRO A 296 -27.43 4.32 -2.67
CA PRO A 296 -26.63 3.93 -3.84
C PRO A 296 -25.81 5.04 -4.49
N ASN A 297 -26.40 6.23 -4.65
CA ASN A 297 -25.72 7.41 -5.21
C ASN A 297 -24.51 7.87 -4.38
N LEU A 298 -24.60 7.74 -3.05
CA LEU A 298 -23.49 8.03 -2.16
C LEU A 298 -22.36 7.01 -2.34
N VAL A 299 -22.68 5.72 -2.43
CA VAL A 299 -21.69 4.67 -2.68
C VAL A 299 -20.92 4.94 -3.97
N GLU A 300 -21.63 5.29 -5.05
CA GLU A 300 -21.02 5.64 -6.34
C GLU A 300 -20.12 6.88 -6.22
N THR A 301 -20.59 7.92 -5.54
CA THR A 301 -19.80 9.15 -5.30
C THR A 301 -18.50 8.85 -4.54
N VAL A 302 -18.58 8.07 -3.46
CA VAL A 302 -17.41 7.65 -2.67
C VAL A 302 -16.43 6.83 -3.50
N ARG A 303 -16.94 5.90 -4.31
CA ARG A 303 -16.13 5.08 -5.23
C ARG A 303 -15.41 5.93 -6.28
N LEU A 304 -16.08 6.91 -6.88
CA LEU A 304 -15.48 7.82 -7.85
C LEU A 304 -14.37 8.68 -7.22
N ILE A 305 -14.66 9.34 -6.09
CA ILE A 305 -13.70 10.22 -5.40
C ILE A 305 -12.48 9.44 -4.90
N SER A 306 -12.68 8.23 -4.40
CA SER A 306 -11.61 7.38 -3.87
C SER A 306 -10.88 6.55 -4.93
N SER A 307 -11.39 6.52 -6.17
CA SER A 307 -10.94 5.58 -7.21
C SER A 307 -11.04 4.11 -6.75
N ASN A 308 -12.21 3.72 -6.26
CA ASN A 308 -12.53 2.37 -5.73
C ASN A 308 -11.66 1.91 -4.56
N ARG A 309 -11.17 2.85 -3.73
CA ARG A 309 -10.36 2.53 -2.53
C ARG A 309 -11.13 2.60 -1.23
N VAL A 310 -12.31 3.21 -1.25
CA VAL A 310 -13.16 3.33 -0.08
C VAL A 310 -14.47 2.63 -0.37
N ASP A 311 -14.74 1.58 0.40
CA ASP A 311 -16.03 0.92 0.40
C ASP A 311 -16.97 1.61 1.40
N VAL A 312 -18.26 1.40 1.26
CA VAL A 312 -19.28 2.00 2.13
C VAL A 312 -20.13 0.91 2.74
N LYS A 313 -20.17 0.86 4.07
CA LYS A 313 -21.00 -0.08 4.83
C LYS A 313 -21.97 0.71 5.71
N SER A 314 -23.18 0.20 5.86
CA SER A 314 -24.14 0.67 6.84
C SER A 314 -23.82 0.10 8.22
N ILE A 315 -24.29 0.77 9.28
CA ILE A 315 -24.24 0.20 10.64
C ILE A 315 -24.91 -1.17 10.69
N ALA A 316 -26.06 -1.33 10.05
CA ALA A 316 -26.80 -2.60 10.02
C ALA A 316 -25.97 -3.74 9.39
N GLU A 317 -25.29 -3.48 8.27
CA GLU A 317 -24.35 -4.44 7.66
C GLU A 317 -23.24 -4.80 8.64
N CYS A 318 -22.62 -3.82 9.30
CA CYS A 318 -21.60 -4.07 10.31
C CYS A 318 -22.13 -4.90 11.50
N GLU A 319 -23.33 -4.60 12.00
CA GLU A 319 -23.94 -5.35 13.10
C GLU A 319 -24.22 -6.81 12.74
N GLU A 320 -24.66 -7.09 11.52
CA GLU A 320 -24.84 -8.45 11.04
C GLU A 320 -23.51 -9.23 11.01
N LEU A 321 -22.42 -8.57 10.56
CA LEU A 321 -21.08 -9.15 10.57
C LEU A 321 -20.64 -9.54 11.99
N PHE A 322 -20.97 -8.72 12.99
CA PHE A 322 -20.61 -8.97 14.39
C PHE A 322 -21.48 -10.02 15.07
N ARG A 323 -22.76 -10.19 14.67
CA ARG A 323 -23.64 -11.23 15.23
C ARG A 323 -23.16 -12.64 14.91
N LYS A 324 -22.56 -12.85 13.74
CA LYS A 324 -21.99 -14.15 13.30
C LYS A 324 -20.66 -14.49 14.01
N LEU A 325 -20.24 -13.72 15.03
CA LEU A 325 -19.05 -13.99 15.84
C LEU A 325 -19.34 -14.70 17.17
N LYS A 326 -20.60 -14.77 17.59
CA LYS A 326 -21.05 -15.64 18.68
C LYS A 326 -21.24 -17.04 18.12
#